data_AF-A0A7W7M815-F1
#
_entry.id   AF-A0A7W7M815-F1
#
_cell.length_a   1.000
_cell.length_b   1.000
_cell.length_c   1.000
_cell.angle_alpha   90.00
_cell.angle_beta   90.00
_cell.angle_gamma   90.00
#
_symmetry.space_group_name_H-M   'P 1'
#
loop_
_entity.id
_entity.type
_entity.pdbx_description
1 polymer ?
#
loop_
_entity_poly.entity_id
_entity_poly.type
_entity_poly.pdbx_seq_one_letter_code
_entity_poly.pdbx_strand_id
1 'polypeptide(L)'
;MISAHWLRHTTLTWVERVYGYAVALAYAGHAETPNDAGTTARYVEATLQEIATALSRLTGEPHPLALPGNLPVLDLPGDALVGDYD
;
A
#
# COMPACT_ATOMS: atom_id res chain seq x y z
N MET A 1 11.08 -12.38 -18.88
CA MET A 1 9.82 -13.15 -18.99
C MET A 1 8.93 -12.70 -17.84
N ILE A 2 7.63 -12.47 -18.09
CA ILE A 2 6.68 -12.10 -17.04
C ILE A 2 6.38 -13.36 -16.20
N SER A 3 6.57 -13.29 -14.88
CA SER A 3 6.31 -14.36 -13.93
C SER A 3 5.52 -13.86 -12.72
N ALA A 4 4.91 -14.76 -11.94
CA ALA A 4 4.18 -14.38 -10.72
C ALA A 4 5.09 -13.69 -9.69
N HIS A 5 6.35 -14.13 -9.59
CA HIS A 5 7.35 -13.48 -8.73
C HIS A 5 7.65 -12.05 -9.20
N TRP A 6 7.82 -11.84 -10.50
CA TRP A 6 8.01 -10.50 -11.08
C TRP A 6 6.80 -9.59 -10.83
N LEU A 7 5.59 -10.13 -10.97
CA LEU A 7 4.35 -9.38 -10.70
C LEU A 7 4.26 -8.97 -9.23
N ARG A 8 4.44 -9.92 -8.28
CA ARG A 8 4.45 -9.64 -6.84
C ARG A 8 5.47 -8.57 -6.48
N HIS A 9 6.70 -8.70 -6.98
CA HIS A 9 7.76 -7.74 -6.67
C HIS A 9 7.37 -6.33 -7.15
N THR A 10 6.85 -6.22 -8.37
CA THR A 10 6.44 -4.94 -8.95
C THR A 10 5.29 -4.31 -8.15
N THR A 11 4.28 -5.10 -7.79
CA THR A 11 3.17 -4.64 -6.95
C THR A 11 3.67 -4.15 -5.59
N LEU A 12 4.49 -4.93 -4.89
CA LEU A 12 4.98 -4.56 -3.56
C LEU A 12 5.90 -3.33 -3.59
N THR A 13 6.75 -3.23 -4.61
CA THR A 13 7.62 -2.06 -4.80
C THR A 13 6.79 -0.79 -4.99
N TRP A 14 5.69 -0.87 -5.73
CA TRP A 14 4.79 0.26 -5.91
C TRP A 14 4.09 0.62 -4.59
N VAL A 15 3.52 -0.37 -3.89
CA VAL A 15 2.82 -0.15 -2.60
C VAL A 15 3.76 0.48 -1.57
N GLU A 16 5.00 0.01 -1.46
CA GLU A 16 5.99 0.54 -0.52
C GLU A 16 6.31 2.02 -0.78
N ARG A 17 6.43 2.42 -2.04
CA ARG A 17 6.76 3.80 -2.41
C ARG A 17 5.60 4.77 -2.17
N VAL A 18 4.36 4.32 -2.31
CA VAL A 18 3.17 5.18 -2.19
C VAL A 18 2.62 5.19 -0.76
N TYR A 19 2.64 4.06 -0.05
CA TYR A 19 2.00 3.88 1.25
C TYR A 19 2.97 3.52 2.38
N GLY A 20 4.25 3.29 2.07
CA GLY A 20 5.27 2.96 3.05
C GLY A 20 5.42 1.47 3.33
N TYR A 21 6.49 1.16 4.08
CA TYR A 21 6.95 -0.20 4.33
C TYR A 21 5.95 -1.09 5.08
N ALA A 22 5.29 -0.56 6.12
CA ALA A 22 4.35 -1.35 6.92
C ALA A 22 3.14 -1.81 6.10
N VAL A 23 2.64 -0.96 5.20
CA VAL A 23 1.53 -1.32 4.30
C VAL A 23 1.99 -2.35 3.29
N ALA A 24 3.18 -2.20 2.70
CA ALA A 24 3.72 -3.20 1.77
C ALA A 24 3.94 -4.57 2.43
N LEU A 25 4.44 -4.60 3.66
CA LEU A 25 4.66 -5.82 4.42
C LEU A 25 3.34 -6.55 4.72
N ALA A 26 2.34 -5.83 5.21
CA ALA A 26 1.02 -6.40 5.49
C ALA A 26 0.29 -6.81 4.19
N TYR A 27 0.41 -6.03 3.13
CA TYR A 27 -0.11 -6.34 1.79
C TYR A 27 0.50 -7.64 1.22
N ALA A 28 1.77 -7.89 1.54
CA ALA A 28 2.47 -9.11 1.17
C ALA A 28 1.99 -10.35 1.95
N GLY A 29 1.14 -10.17 2.98
CA GLY A 29 0.67 -11.21 3.88
C GLY A 29 1.69 -11.60 4.95
N HIS A 30 2.69 -10.74 5.21
CA HIS A 30 3.70 -11.01 6.23
C HIS A 30 3.22 -10.47 7.58
N ALA A 31 2.66 -11.36 8.41
CA ALA A 31 2.47 -11.12 9.82
C ALA A 31 3.75 -11.54 10.56
N GLU A 32 4.37 -10.58 11.26
CA GLU A 32 5.48 -10.78 12.20
C GLU A 32 6.91 -10.87 11.63
N THR A 33 7.61 -9.73 11.80
CA THR A 33 9.07 -9.50 11.97
C THR A 33 10.04 -10.54 11.36
N PRO A 34 10.69 -10.24 10.22
CA PRO A 34 11.90 -10.96 9.85
C PRO A 34 13.05 -10.50 10.74
N ASN A 35 13.94 -11.42 11.10
CA ASN A 35 15.27 -11.10 11.65
C ASN A 35 16.06 -10.07 10.80
N ASP A 36 15.58 -9.75 9.58
CA ASP A 36 16.16 -8.85 8.60
C ASP A 36 15.51 -7.45 8.52
N ALA A 37 14.33 -7.23 9.13
CA ALA A 37 13.77 -5.88 9.24
C ALA A 37 14.27 -5.29 10.56
N GLY A 38 15.15 -4.29 10.49
CA GLY A 38 15.80 -3.68 11.65
C GLY A 38 14.84 -3.35 12.80
N THR A 39 15.37 -3.15 14.01
CA THR A 39 14.63 -2.99 15.27
C THR A 39 13.47 -1.99 15.25
N THR A 40 13.47 -1.02 14.32
CA THR A 40 12.40 -0.04 14.13
C THR A 40 11.15 -0.58 13.42
N ALA A 41 11.25 -1.66 12.64
CA ALA A 41 10.13 -2.24 11.90
C ALA A 41 9.04 -2.80 12.84
N ARG A 42 9.39 -3.09 14.10
CA ARG A 42 8.44 -3.59 15.11
C ARG A 42 7.43 -2.55 15.59
N TYR A 43 7.70 -1.26 15.37
CA TYR A 43 6.81 -0.17 15.83
C TYR A 43 5.82 0.29 14.76
N VAL A 44 5.86 -0.26 13.55
CA VAL A 44 5.03 0.18 12.44
C VAL A 44 4.23 -1.00 11.92
N GLU A 45 2.92 -0.97 12.16
CA GLU A 45 1.97 -1.95 11.68
C GLU A 45 0.90 -1.23 10.86
N ALA A 46 0.55 -1.80 9.71
CA ALA A 46 -0.51 -1.25 8.87
C ALA A 46 -1.89 -1.75 9.33
N THR A 47 -2.85 -0.86 9.31
CA THR A 47 -4.26 -1.18 9.54
C THR A 47 -4.88 -1.84 8.30
N LEU A 48 -5.97 -2.59 8.52
CA LEU A 48 -6.72 -3.22 7.43
C LEU A 48 -7.23 -2.19 6.41
N GLN A 49 -7.61 -1.00 6.88
CA GLN A 49 -8.12 0.09 6.07
C GLN A 49 -7.03 0.70 5.17
N GLU A 50 -5.79 0.81 5.64
CA GLU A 50 -4.66 1.25 4.83
C GLU A 50 -4.35 0.25 3.70
N ILE A 51 -4.39 -1.05 4.00
CA ILE A 51 -4.21 -2.12 3.01
C ILE A 51 -5.35 -2.08 1.97
N ALA A 52 -6.59 -1.95 2.43
CA ALA A 52 -7.77 -1.83 1.56
C ALA A 52 -7.69 -0.60 0.64
N THR A 53 -7.17 0.52 1.16
CA THR A 53 -6.98 1.75 0.39
C THR A 53 -5.90 1.56 -0.67
N ALA A 54 -4.77 0.94 -0.32
CA ALA A 54 -3.71 0.62 -1.27
C ALA A 54 -4.20 -0.30 -2.40
N LEU A 55 -5.00 -1.32 -2.06
CA LEU A 55 -5.63 -2.21 -3.04
C LEU A 55 -6.57 -1.44 -3.98
N SER A 56 -7.48 -0.64 -3.42
CA SER A 56 -8.45 0.15 -4.20
C SER A 56 -7.76 1.10 -5.19
N ARG A 57 -6.63 1.69 -4.77
CA ARG A 57 -5.84 2.60 -5.60
C ARG A 57 -5.02 1.88 -6.67
N LEU A 58 -4.51 0.69 -6.36
CA LEU A 58 -3.79 -0.13 -7.33
C LEU A 58 -4.71 -0.63 -8.45
N THR A 59 -5.96 -1.00 -8.12
CA THR A 59 -6.92 -1.58 -9.08
C THR A 59 -7.82 -0.53 -9.75
N GLY A 60 -7.97 0.64 -9.14
CA GLY A 60 -8.96 1.65 -9.55
C GLY A 60 -10.40 1.30 -9.14
N GLU A 61 -10.61 0.18 -8.43
CA GLU A 61 -11.93 -0.30 -8.01
C GLU A 61 -12.24 0.14 -6.58
N PRO A 62 -13.46 0.61 -6.28
CA PRO A 62 -13.83 1.03 -4.93
C PRO A 62 -13.84 -0.15 -3.96
N HIS A 63 -13.17 -0.01 -2.82
CA HIS A 63 -13.15 -1.03 -1.78
C HIS A 63 -13.98 -0.61 -0.55
N PRO A 64 -14.85 -1.46 0.00
CA PRO A 64 -15.76 -1.10 1.09
C PRO A 64 -15.05 -0.71 2.40
N LEU A 65 -13.82 -1.21 2.59
CA LEU A 65 -12.95 -0.88 3.73
C LEU A 65 -11.90 0.18 3.43
N ALA A 66 -11.86 0.72 2.20
CA ALA A 66 -10.95 1.81 1.90
C ALA A 66 -11.36 3.05 2.68
N LEU A 67 -10.36 3.83 3.09
CA LEU A 67 -10.61 5.09 3.78
C LEU A 67 -11.30 6.04 2.80
N PRO A 68 -12.39 6.72 3.22
CA PRO A 68 -12.94 7.81 2.43
C PRO A 68 -11.82 8.84 2.24
N GLY A 69 -11.65 9.33 1.01
CA GLY A 69 -10.43 9.99 0.50
C GLY A 69 -10.06 11.34 1.13
N ASN A 70 -10.05 11.44 2.45
CA ASN A 70 -9.63 12.59 3.23
C ASN A 70 -9.18 12.16 4.64
N LEU A 71 -8.00 11.53 4.74
CA LEU A 71 -7.31 11.44 6.03
C LEU A 71 -6.56 12.77 6.26
N PRO A 72 -6.76 13.46 7.40
CA PRO A 72 -6.13 14.76 7.65
C PRO A 72 -4.59 14.74 7.72
N VAL A 73 -3.96 13.55 7.77
CA VAL A 73 -2.49 13.39 7.75
C VAL A 73 -1.93 13.25 6.33
N LEU A 74 -2.79 12.99 5.33
CA LEU A 74 -2.47 12.89 3.90
C LEU A 74 -3.51 13.72 3.14
N ASP A 75 -3.34 15.04 3.13
CA ASP A 75 -4.20 15.98 2.40
C ASP A 75 -3.96 15.88 0.88
N LEU A 76 -4.23 14.69 0.33
CA LEU A 76 -4.23 14.42 -1.10
C LEU A 76 -5.69 14.19 -1.50
N PRO A 77 -6.29 15.10 -2.27
CA PRO A 77 -7.68 14.93 -2.65
C PRO A 77 -7.83 13.65 -3.48
N GLY A 78 -9.00 13.03 -3.36
CA GLY A 78 -9.29 11.70 -3.92
C GLY A 78 -8.99 11.58 -5.42
N ASP A 79 -9.00 12.70 -6.13
CA ASP A 79 -8.75 12.91 -7.56
C ASP A 79 -7.26 13.14 -7.91
N ALA A 80 -6.39 13.46 -6.95
CA ALA A 80 -4.99 13.84 -7.22
C ALA A 80 -4.11 12.74 -7.83
N LEU A 81 -4.58 11.50 -7.89
CA LEU A 81 -3.87 10.36 -8.50
C LEU A 81 -4.37 10.00 -9.91
N VAL A 82 -5.43 10.65 -10.38
CA VAL A 82 -5.88 10.57 -11.78
C VAL A 82 -5.34 11.81 -12.47
N GLY A 83 -4.07 11.75 -12.86
CA GLY A 83 -3.49 12.82 -13.68
C GLY A 83 -4.27 12.93 -14.99
N ASP A 84 -4.78 14.12 -15.29
CA ASP A 84 -5.08 14.50 -16.66
C ASP A 84 -3.77 14.40 -17.46
N TYR A 85 -3.67 13.38 -18.30
CA TYR A 85 -2.64 13.29 -19.33
C TYR A 85 -3.24 13.86 -20.62
N ASP A 86 -2.92 15.11 -20.91
CA ASP A 86 -2.99 15.71 -22.25
C ASP A 86 -1.67 15.42 -23.00
#